data_AF-A0A964D0W3-F1
#
_entry.id   AF-A0A964D0W3-F1
#
_cell.length_a   1.000
_cell.length_b   1.000
_cell.length_c   1.000
_cell.angle_alpha   90.00
_cell.angle_beta   90.00
_cell.angle_gamma   90.00
#
_symmetry.space_group_name_H-M   'P 1'
#
loop_
_entity.id
_entity.type
_entity.pdbx_description
1 polymer ?
#
loop_
_entity_poly.entity_id
_entity_poly.type
_entity_poly.pdbx_seq_one_letter_code
_entity_poly.pdbx_strand_id
1 'polypeptide(L)'
;MLKTIEGIYQNGQIQLASLPQDISDRSQVLVTFLDPNKIDPIKLRQLIDQLETIAGIQQGFEELNAGLTRPIENFVQEMQQKYDISG
;
A
#
# COMPACT_ATOMS: atom_id res chain seq x y z
N MET A 1 -6.31 5.79 0.67
CA MET A 1 -5.23 4.79 0.75
C MET A 1 -3.96 5.44 1.28
N LEU A 2 -3.31 4.85 2.29
CA LEU A 2 -1.97 5.25 2.71
C LEU A 2 -0.97 4.63 1.72
N LYS A 3 -0.01 5.42 1.23
CA LYS A 3 1.05 4.95 0.34
C LYS A 3 2.35 5.63 0.74
N THR A 4 3.42 4.86 0.84
CA THR A 4 4.74 5.42 1.14
C THR A 4 5.59 5.43 -0.11
N ILE A 5 6.20 6.58 -0.39
CA ILE A 5 7.06 6.78 -1.56
C ILE A 5 8.40 7.31 -1.08
N GLU A 6 9.46 6.58 -1.37
CA GLU A 6 10.82 7.04 -1.13
C GLU A 6 11.20 8.13 -2.14
N GLY A 7 12.07 9.03 -1.72
CA GLY A 7 12.60 10.08 -2.59
C GLY A 7 13.93 10.61 -2.09
N ILE A 8 14.64 11.31 -2.97
CA ILE A 8 15.92 11.95 -2.67
C ILE A 8 15.69 13.45 -2.58
N TYR A 9 16.11 14.05 -1.46
CA TYR A 9 16.15 15.50 -1.32
C TYR A 9 17.46 16.06 -1.86
N GLN A 10 17.38 16.87 -2.91
CA GLN A 10 18.55 17.51 -3.52
C GLN A 10 18.17 18.89 -4.04
N ASN A 11 19.01 19.89 -3.76
CA ASN A 11 18.85 21.28 -4.23
C ASN A 11 17.48 21.91 -3.90
N GLY A 12 16.93 21.63 -2.72
CA GLY A 12 15.63 22.17 -2.31
C GLY A 12 14.42 21.44 -2.91
N GLN A 13 14.64 20.34 -3.64
CA GLN A 13 13.59 19.58 -4.30
C GLN A 13 13.59 18.13 -3.83
N ILE A 14 12.39 17.55 -3.73
CA ILE A 14 12.19 16.12 -3.47
C ILE A 14 11.99 15.44 -4.82
N GLN A 15 12.92 14.56 -5.17
CA GLN A 15 12.80 13.69 -6.35
C GLN A 15 12.22 12.36 -5.89
N LEU A 16 10.95 12.12 -6.20
CA LEU A 16 10.27 10.86 -5.85
C LEU A 16 10.82 9.72 -6.71
N ALA A 17 11.06 8.56 -6.09
CA ALA A 17 11.50 7.36 -6.79
C ALA A 17 10.38 6.78 -7.68
N SER A 18 9.13 7.09 -7.37
CA SER A 18 7.97 6.76 -8.21
C SER A 18 6.88 7.83 -8.05
N LEU A 19 6.06 8.02 -9.09
CA LEU A 19 4.92 8.93 -8.99
C LEU A 19 3.79 8.27 -8.21
N PRO A 20 3.12 8.99 -7.30
CA PRO A 20 1.90 8.50 -6.67
C PRO A 20 0.83 8.24 -7.73
N GLN A 21 0.26 7.04 -7.69
CA GLN A 21 -0.89 6.64 -8.49
C GLN A 21 -2.05 6.38 -7.54
N ASP A 22 -3.28 6.65 -8.00
CA ASP A 22 -4.53 6.43 -7.25
C ASP A 22 -4.60 7.17 -5.91
N ILE A 23 -3.97 8.35 -5.84
CA ILE A 23 -4.03 9.25 -4.68
C ILE A 23 -5.00 10.40 -4.97
N SER A 24 -5.91 10.66 -4.04
CA SER A 24 -6.87 11.77 -4.15
C SER A 24 -6.19 13.13 -4.12
N ASP A 25 -6.69 14.09 -4.91
CA ASP A 25 -6.17 15.47 -5.01
C ASP A 25 -6.12 16.25 -3.68
N ARG A 26 -6.77 15.77 -2.62
CA ARG A 26 -6.80 16.40 -1.29
C ARG A 26 -6.07 15.59 -0.21
N SER A 27 -5.21 14.66 -0.63
CA SER A 27 -4.46 13.82 0.30
C SER A 27 -3.45 14.65 1.09
N GLN A 28 -3.42 14.45 2.42
CA GLN A 28 -2.42 15.05 3.29
C GLN A 28 -1.10 14.28 3.16
N VAL A 29 0.03 15.01 3.22
CA VAL A 29 1.36 14.44 3.04
C VAL A 29 2.21 14.72 4.28
N LEU A 30 2.96 13.71 4.74
CA LEU A 30 4.00 13.83 5.74
C LEU A 30 5.37 13.71 5.05
N VAL A 31 6.29 14.64 5.32
CA VAL A 31 7.67 14.59 4.81
C VAL A 31 8.63 14.54 6.01
N THR A 32 9.47 13.52 6.02
CA THR A 32 10.51 13.33 7.04
C THR A 32 11.86 13.25 6.36
N PHE A 33 12.82 14.09 6.77
CA PHE A 33 14.18 14.06 6.27
C PHE A 33 15.04 13.10 7.10
N LEU A 34 15.66 12.15 6.41
CA LEU A 34 16.39 11.05 7.00
C LEU A 34 17.90 11.29 6.83
N ASP A 35 18.66 11.19 7.92
CA ASP A 35 20.12 11.21 7.87
C ASP A 35 20.62 9.79 7.52
N PRO A 36 21.22 9.59 6.33
CA PRO A 36 21.60 8.26 5.86
C PRO A 36 22.68 7.61 6.73
N ASN A 37 23.41 8.38 7.54
CA ASN A 37 24.44 7.85 8.43
C ASN A 37 23.89 7.44 9.80
N LYS A 38 22.63 7.77 10.10
CA LYS A 38 21.99 7.50 11.41
C LYS A 38 20.83 6.54 11.33
N ILE A 39 20.43 6.15 10.11
CA ILE A 39 19.25 5.33 9.88
C ILE A 39 19.65 4.05 9.19
N ASP A 40 19.25 2.94 9.79
CA ASP A 40 19.37 1.62 9.18
C ASP A 40 18.31 1.49 8.07
N PRO A 41 18.72 1.38 6.79
CA PRO A 41 17.79 1.36 5.67
C PRO A 41 16.88 0.13 5.68
N ILE A 42 17.33 -0.99 6.26
CA ILE A 42 16.53 -2.22 6.35
C ILE A 42 15.38 -1.99 7.32
N LYS A 43 15.67 -1.43 8.50
CA LYS A 43 14.63 -1.14 9.51
C LYS A 43 13.64 -0.10 9.02
N LEU A 44 14.09 0.92 8.29
CA LEU A 44 13.21 1.90 7.69
C LEU A 44 12.21 1.23 6.74
N ARG A 45 12.71 0.38 5.83
CA ARG A 45 11.84 -0.34 4.88
C ARG A 45 10.85 -1.26 5.58
N GLN A 46 11.28 -1.97 6.63
CA GLN A 46 10.38 -2.78 7.44
C GLN A 46 9.26 -1.96 8.10
N LEU A 47 9.57 -0.75 8.61
CA LEU A 47 8.55 0.14 9.17
C LEU A 47 7.56 0.61 8.11
N ILE A 48 8.04 0.89 6.89
CA ILE A 48 7.19 1.26 5.76
C ILE A 48 6.24 0.11 5.39
N ASP A 49 6.76 -1.11 5.25
CA ASP A 49 5.96 -2.30 4.94
C ASP A 49 4.89 -2.55 6.04
N GLN A 50 5.22 -2.31 7.31
CA GLN A 50 4.28 -2.41 8.42
C GLN A 50 3.13 -1.39 8.31
N LEU A 51 3.45 -0.14 7.97
CA LEU A 51 2.43 0.91 7.80
C LEU A 51 1.48 0.58 6.65
N GLU A 52 2.01 0.10 5.51
CA GLU A 52 1.18 -0.31 4.38
C GLU A 52 0.32 -1.53 4.69
N THR A 53 0.86 -2.49 5.44
CA THR A 53 0.10 -3.66 5.92
C THR A 53 -1.09 -3.23 6.80
N ILE A 54 -0.86 -2.33 7.76
CA ILE A 54 -1.92 -1.81 8.63
C ILE A 54 -2.99 -1.10 7.80
N ALA A 55 -2.60 -0.26 6.84
CA ALA A 55 -3.54 0.44 5.97
C ALA A 55 -4.37 -0.52 5.10
N GLY A 56 -3.75 -1.57 4.54
CA GLY A 56 -4.45 -2.60 3.77
C GLY A 56 -5.46 -3.37 4.62
N ILE A 57 -5.13 -3.71 5.86
CA ILE A 57 -6.05 -4.35 6.81
C ILE A 57 -7.25 -3.43 7.12
N GLN A 58 -6.99 -2.15 7.40
CA GLN A 58 -8.04 -1.17 7.66
C GLN A 58 -9.01 -1.05 6.47
N GLN A 59 -8.48 -0.97 5.26
CA GLN A 59 -9.28 -0.97 4.04
C GLN A 59 -10.14 -2.24 3.92
N GLY A 60 -9.57 -3.43 4.16
CA GLY A 60 -10.33 -4.68 4.13
C GLY A 60 -11.50 -4.70 5.14
N PHE A 61 -11.33 -4.10 6.32
CA PHE A 61 -12.44 -3.92 7.28
C PHE A 61 -13.50 -2.93 6.77
N GLU A 62 -13.11 -1.84 6.11
CA GLU A 62 -14.05 -0.90 5.49
C GLU A 62 -14.90 -1.58 4.42
N GLU A 63 -14.27 -2.36 3.53
CA GLU A 63 -14.93 -3.14 2.48
C GLU A 63 -15.92 -4.15 3.09
N LEU A 64 -15.49 -4.89 4.13
CA LEU A 64 -16.34 -5.84 4.83
C LEU A 64 -17.55 -5.17 5.48
N ASN A 65 -17.36 -4.04 6.16
CA ASN A 65 -18.43 -3.28 6.80
C ASN A 65 -19.38 -2.64 5.78
N ALA A 66 -18.89 -2.29 4.59
CA ALA A 66 -19.70 -1.80 3.48
C ALA A 66 -20.46 -2.92 2.74
N GLY A 67 -20.28 -4.19 3.14
CA GLY A 67 -20.88 -5.34 2.48
C GLY A 67 -20.26 -5.66 1.11
N LEU A 68 -19.09 -5.10 0.80
CA LEU A 68 -18.29 -5.40 -0.41
C LEU A 68 -17.58 -6.74 -0.23
N THR A 69 -18.37 -7.77 0.05
CA THR A 69 -17.91 -9.14 0.24
C THR A 69 -18.53 -10.02 -0.84
N ARG A 70 -17.91 -11.16 -1.11
CA ARG A 70 -18.47 -12.18 -1.98
C ARG A 70 -18.55 -13.53 -1.26
N PRO A 71 -19.58 -14.35 -1.53
CA PRO A 71 -19.60 -15.73 -1.06
C PRO A 71 -18.38 -16.50 -1.54
N ILE A 72 -17.82 -17.35 -0.68
CA ILE A 72 -16.67 -18.20 -1.02
C ILE A 72 -17.01 -19.14 -2.18
N GLU A 73 -18.23 -19.66 -2.24
CA GLU A 73 -18.69 -20.54 -3.32
C GLU A 73 -18.60 -19.87 -4.71
N ASN A 74 -18.97 -18.59 -4.79
CA ASN A 74 -18.86 -17.82 -6.04
C ASN A 74 -17.40 -17.65 -6.47
N PHE A 75 -16.50 -17.45 -5.51
CA PHE A 75 -15.07 -17.38 -5.79
C PHE A 75 -14.51 -18.72 -6.30
N VAL A 76 -14.88 -19.84 -5.67
CA VAL A 76 -14.44 -21.18 -6.08
C VAL A 76 -14.90 -21.47 -7.51
N GLN A 77 -16.17 -21.18 -7.83
CA GLN A 77 -16.68 -21.35 -9.20
C GLN A 77 -15.95 -20.48 -10.22
N GLU A 78 -15.66 -19.22 -9.90
CA GLU A 78 -14.90 -18.33 -10.79
C GLU A 78 -13.50 -18.90 -11.08
N MET A 79 -12.79 -19.36 -10.04
CA MET A 79 -11.45 -19.92 -10.19
C MET A 79 -11.47 -21.24 -10.99
N GLN A 80 -12.47 -22.08 -10.78
CA GLN A 80 -12.70 -23.29 -11.58
C GLN A 80 -12.94 -22.94 -13.05
N GLN A 81 -13.80 -21.96 -13.35
CA GLN A 81 -14.08 -21.54 -14.73
C GLN A 81 -12.87 -20.90 -15.41
N LYS A 82 -12.11 -20.09 -14.69
CA LYS A 82 -11.01 -19.29 -15.25
C LYS A 82 -9.73 -20.09 -15.43
N TYR A 83 -9.48 -21.08 -14.58
CA TYR A 83 -8.22 -21.79 -14.52
C TYR A 83 -8.36 -23.31 -14.64
N ASP A 84 -9.58 -23.81 -14.86
CA ASP A 84 -9.90 -25.25 -14.99
C ASP A 84 -9.39 -26.08 -13.80
N ILE A 85 -9.29 -25.46 -12.62
CA ILE A 85 -8.80 -26.10 -11.39
C ILE A 85 -9.90 -27.04 -10.90
N SER A 86 -9.85 -28.28 -11.36
CA SER A 86 -10.69 -29.36 -10.85
C SER A 86 -10.37 -29.55 -9.36
N GLY A 87 -11.38 -29.40 -8.51
CA GLY A 87 -11.28 -29.67 -7.07
C GLY A 87 -11.04 -31.15 -6.77
#